data_AF-A0AAW1HF52-F1
#
_entry.id   AF-A0AAW1HF52-F1
#
_cell.length_a   1.000
_cell.length_b   1.000
_cell.length_c   1.000
_cell.angle_alpha   90.00
_cell.angle_beta   90.00
_cell.angle_gamma   90.00
#
_symmetry.space_group_name_H-M   'P 1'
#
loop_
_entity.id
_entity.type
_entity.pdbx_description
1 polymer ?
#
loop_
_entity_poly.entity_id
_entity_poly.type
_entity_poly.pdbx_seq_one_letter_code
_entity_poly.pdbx_strand_id
1 'polypeptide(L)' 'MKEICEEAMDQVTTTGVIKLEGAKNWNVWKFHVGVILRSLDLLDIVEGKIVKPEAGQEKGTWLTKDAKAQSLIVTRLSEE' A
#
# COMPACT_ATOMS: atom_id res chain seq x y z
N MET A 1 22.12 -1.47 -26.09
CA MET A 1 20.70 -1.20 -26.40
C MET A 1 19.80 -2.09 -25.51
N LYS A 2 19.89 -2.19 -24.18
CA LYS A 2 20.04 -1.20 -23.08
C LYS A 2 19.14 0.03 -23.18
N GLU A 3 17.85 -0.13 -23.54
CA GLU A 3 16.90 1.01 -23.45
C GLU A 3 15.41 0.65 -23.57
N ILE A 4 14.94 -0.52 -23.09
CA ILE A 4 13.48 -0.81 -23.05
C ILE A 4 13.10 -1.68 -21.83
N CYS A 5 13.54 -1.31 -20.63
CA CYS A 5 13.10 -2.02 -19.40
C CYS A 5 12.69 -1.10 -18.23
N GLU A 6 12.57 0.22 -18.42
CA GLU A 6 12.36 1.16 -17.29
C GLU A 6 11.02 1.93 -17.32
N GLU A 7 9.99 1.47 -18.05
CA GLU A 7 8.68 2.14 -18.04
C GLU A 7 7.50 1.16 -17.99
N ALA A 8 7.56 0.17 -17.10
CA ALA A 8 6.43 -0.70 -16.79
C ALA A 8 6.02 -0.61 -15.30
N MET A 9 5.85 0.61 -14.82
CA MET A 9 5.15 0.94 -13.58
C MET A 9 4.49 2.29 -13.90
N ASP A 10 3.18 2.39 -14.14
CA ASP A 10 2.20 2.48 -13.06
C ASP A 10 0.78 2.51 -13.66
N GLN A 11 0.32 1.39 -14.19
CA GLN A 11 -1.08 1.20 -14.61
C GLN A 11 -1.63 -0.08 -13.98
N VAL A 12 -1.46 -0.25 -12.67
CA VAL A 12 -2.39 -1.09 -11.91
C VAL A 12 -3.70 -0.32 -11.85
N THR A 13 -4.48 -0.51 -12.91
CA THR A 13 -5.94 -0.51 -12.93
C THR A 13 -6.59 0.18 -11.74
N THR A 14 -6.93 1.44 -11.94
CA THR A 14 -7.92 2.24 -11.20
C THR A 14 -9.31 1.63 -11.34
N THR A 15 -9.48 0.33 -11.08
CA THR A 15 -10.78 -0.33 -11.08
C THR A 15 -11.43 -0.02 -9.74
N GLY A 16 -12.18 1.07 -9.69
CA GLY A 16 -13.12 1.41 -8.61
C GLY A 16 -12.52 1.31 -7.22
N VAL A 17 -11.75 2.31 -6.80
CA VAL A 17 -11.30 2.41 -5.41
C VAL A 17 -12.54 2.54 -4.52
N ILE A 18 -12.87 1.46 -3.80
CA ILE A 18 -13.93 1.47 -2.80
C ILE A 18 -13.41 2.33 -1.64
N LYS A 19 -14.04 3.48 -1.39
CA LYS A 19 -13.76 4.28 -0.20
C LYS A 19 -14.41 3.65 1.01
N LEU A 20 -13.79 3.74 2.18
CA LEU A 20 -14.38 3.27 3.42
C LEU A 20 -15.55 4.18 3.83
N GLU A 21 -16.76 3.61 3.90
CA GLU A 21 -18.01 4.26 4.33
C GLU A 21 -18.42 3.71 5.72
N GLY A 22 -17.53 3.88 6.70
CA GLY A 22 -17.72 3.35 8.05
C GLY A 22 -17.89 1.82 8.09
N ALA A 23 -18.77 1.32 8.96
CA ALA A 23 -18.97 -0.12 9.16
C ALA A 23 -19.67 -0.82 7.97
N LYS A 24 -20.34 -0.05 7.09
CA LYS A 24 -21.22 -0.58 6.03
C LYS A 24 -20.47 -1.43 5.00
N ASN A 25 -19.25 -1.01 4.63
CA ASN A 25 -18.45 -1.68 3.63
C ASN A 25 -17.06 -2.11 4.13
N TRP A 26 -16.84 -2.09 5.46
CA TRP A 26 -15.56 -2.43 6.09
C TRP A 26 -14.94 -3.74 5.59
N ASN A 27 -15.71 -4.82 5.52
CA ASN A 27 -15.19 -6.13 5.10
C ASN A 27 -14.69 -6.13 3.65
N VAL A 28 -15.43 -5.48 2.76
CA VAL A 28 -15.08 -5.37 1.34
C VAL A 28 -13.88 -4.45 1.15
N TRP A 29 -13.90 -3.30 1.83
CA TRP A 29 -12.79 -2.34 1.84
C TRP A 29 -11.50 -3.00 2.35
N LYS A 30 -11.55 -3.68 3.50
CA LYS A 30 -10.42 -4.37 4.10
C LYS A 30 -9.84 -5.43 3.16
N PHE A 31 -10.70 -6.21 2.52
CA PHE A 31 -10.26 -7.21 1.54
C PHE A 31 -9.57 -6.54 0.34
N HIS A 32 -10.18 -5.50 -0.24
CA HIS A 32 -9.61 -4.78 -1.37
C HIS A 32 -8.25 -4.15 -1.02
N VAL A 33 -8.17 -3.40 0.07
CA VAL A 33 -6.92 -2.78 0.54
C VAL A 33 -5.87 -3.85 0.86
N GLY A 34 -6.26 -4.97 1.47
CA GLY A 34 -5.36 -6.10 1.73
C GLY A 34 -4.77 -6.71 0.47
N VAL A 35 -5.57 -6.87 -0.60
CA VAL A 35 -5.09 -7.36 -1.90
C VAL A 35 -4.07 -6.41 -2.50
N ILE A 36 -4.33 -5.10 -2.48
CA ILE A 36 -3.40 -4.09 -3.03
C ILE A 36 -2.11 -4.03 -2.19
N LEU A 37 -2.21 -4.04 -0.87
CA LEU A 37 -1.04 -4.05 0.01
C LEU A 37 -0.17 -5.30 -0.23
N ARG A 38 -0.80 -6.45 -0.48
CA ARG A 38 -0.07 -7.69 -0.80
C ARG A 38 0.63 -7.62 -2.15
N SER A 39 -0.02 -7.07 -3.18
CA SER A 39 0.60 -6.93 -4.51
C SER A 39 1.78 -5.97 -4.52
N LEU A 40 1.85 -5.06 -3.55
CA LEU A 40 2.92 -4.07 -3.39
C LEU A 40 3.98 -4.46 -2.36
N ASP A 41 3.89 -5.66 -1.76
CA ASP A 41 4.79 -6.11 -0.68
C ASP A 41 4.80 -5.15 0.54
N LEU A 42 3.62 -4.61 0.87
CA LEU A 42 3.39 -3.67 1.97
C LEU A 42 2.56 -4.28 3.11
N LEU A 43 1.86 -5.39 2.85
CA LEU A 43 0.93 -5.98 3.84
C LEU A 43 1.64 -6.36 5.14
N ASP A 44 2.82 -6.97 5.06
CA ASP A 44 3.55 -7.42 6.26
C ASP A 44 4.10 -6.25 7.09
N ILE A 45 4.27 -5.06 6.50
CA ILE A 45 4.60 -3.83 7.24
C ILE A 45 3.37 -3.33 7.99
N VAL A 46 2.21 -3.28 7.32
CA VAL A 46 0.95 -2.85 7.94
C VAL A 46 0.50 -3.80 9.05
N GLU A 47 0.69 -5.11 8.87
CA GLU A 47 0.39 -6.12 9.89
C GLU A 47 1.45 -6.19 11.01
N GLY A 48 2.53 -5.40 10.93
CA GLY A 48 3.59 -5.35 11.94
C GLY A 48 4.48 -6.60 12.00
N LYS A 49 4.42 -7.47 10.98
CA LYS A 49 5.30 -8.65 10.87
C LYS A 49 6.75 -8.25 10.57
N ILE A 50 6.94 -7.18 9.80
CA ILE A 50 8.24 -6.57 9.57
C ILE A 50 8.40 -5.41 10.56
N VAL A 51 9.16 -5.66 11.62
CA VAL A 51 9.45 -4.66 12.65
C VAL A 51 10.36 -3.56 12.08
N LYS A 52 10.10 -2.32 12.47
CA LYS A 52 10.91 -1.17 12.11
C LYS A 52 12.36 -1.35 12.59
N PRO A 53 13.36 -1.34 11.69
CA PRO A 53 14.77 -1.39 12.08
C PRO A 53 15.21 -0.14 12.86
N GLU A 54 16.14 -0.31 13.80
CA GLU A 54 16.59 0.79 14.67
C GLU A 54 17.48 1.81 13.94
N ALA A 55 18.34 1.35 13.02
CA ALA A 55 19.27 2.18 12.25
C ALA A 55 19.65 1.55 10.89
N GLY A 56 20.37 2.31 10.06
CA GLY A 56 20.91 1.83 8.79
C GLY A 56 19.99 1.99 7.58
N GLN A 57 20.44 1.48 6.43
CA GLN A 57 19.73 1.58 5.15
C GLN A 57 18.38 0.87 5.18
N GLU A 58 18.27 -0.23 5.92
CA GLU A 58 17.03 -1.00 6.08
C GLU A 58 15.91 -0.17 6.74
N LYS A 59 16.27 0.72 7.67
CA LYS A 59 15.32 1.69 8.26
C LYS A 59 14.77 2.65 7.21
N GLY A 60 15.63 3.14 6.32
CA GLY A 60 15.21 4.03 5.23
C GLY A 60 14.22 3.34 4.29
N THR A 61 14.53 2.12 3.86
CA THR A 61 13.64 1.30 3.02
C THR A 61 12.31 1.01 3.72
N TRP A 62 12.37 0.64 5.00
CA TRP A 62 11.17 0.40 5.81
C TRP A 62 10.29 1.64 5.88
N LEU A 63 10.86 2.81 6.17
CA LEU A 63 10.13 4.08 6.27
C LEU A 63 9.47 4.47 4.95
N THR A 64 10.14 4.26 3.82
CA THR A 64 9.55 4.52 2.49
C THR A 64 8.36 3.61 2.21
N LYS A 65 8.49 2.32 2.54
CA LYS A 65 7.38 1.36 2.37
C LYS A 65 6.21 1.68 3.32
N ASP A 66 6.49 2.02 4.58
CA ASP A 66 5.50 2.44 5.57
C ASP A 66 4.73 3.69 5.10
N ALA A 67 5.44 4.74 4.67
CA ALA A 67 4.82 5.95 4.14
C ALA A 67 3.94 5.66 2.92
N LYS A 68 4.37 4.77 2.02
CA LYS A 68 3.58 4.34 0.85
C LYS A 68 2.31 3.60 1.29
N ALA A 69 2.41 2.70 2.26
CA ALA A 69 1.26 1.97 2.79
C ALA A 69 0.24 2.90 3.46
N GLN A 70 0.71 3.85 4.27
CA GLN A 70 -0.15 4.83 4.95
C GLN A 70 -0.86 5.75 3.95
N SER A 71 -0.15 6.28 2.95
CA SER A 71 -0.74 7.10 1.88
C SER A 71 -1.83 6.32 1.13
N LEU A 72 -1.57 5.05 0.83
CA LEU A 72 -2.52 4.16 0.17
C LEU A 72 -3.79 3.98 1.00
N ILE A 73 -3.66 3.78 2.31
CA ILE A 73 -4.79 3.60 3.22
C ILE A 73 -5.59 4.90 3.32
N VAL A 74 -4.95 6.02 3.61
CA VAL A 74 -5.60 7.32 3.84
C VAL A 74 -6.36 7.80 2.62
N THR A 75 -5.78 7.67 1.42
CA THR A 75 -6.46 8.04 0.15
C THR A 75 -7.71 7.21 -0.15
N ARG A 76 -7.91 6.11 0.59
CA ARG A 76 -9.07 5.19 0.45
C ARG A 76 -10.05 5.30 1.59
N LEU A 77 -9.87 6.26 2.50
CA LEU A 77 -10.88 6.64 3.48
C LEU A 77 -11.82 7.67 2.83
N SER A 78 -13.11 7.66 3.21
CA SER A 78 -13.96 8.80 2.91
C SER A 78 -13.62 9.94 3.86
N GLU A 79 -13.59 11.16 3.34
CA GLU A 79 -13.75 12.36 4.16
C GLU A 79 -15.23 12.36 4.58
N GLU A 80 -15.52 12.43 5.87
CA GLU A 80 -16.90 12.59 6.37
C GLU A 80 -17.46 13.97 6.01
#